data_AF-A0A558HPW2-F1
#
_entry.id   AF-A0A558HPW2-F1
#
_cell.length_a   1.000
_cell.length_b   1.000
_cell.length_c   1.000
_cell.angle_alpha   90.00
_cell.angle_beta   90.00
_cell.angle_gamma   90.00
#
_symmetry.space_group_name_H-M   'P 1'
#
loop_
_entity.id
_entity.type
_entity.pdbx_description
1 polymer ?
#
loop_
_entity_poly.entity_id
_entity_poly.type
_entity_poly.pdbx_seq_one_letter_code
_entity_poly.pdbx_strand_id
1 'polypeptide(L)'
;MSASSNSPVSGKADNDQESIIRRDLAAAYRLMALDGMDDGISTHISARLPGERFLINALGLRFEEVRPDNLVTVDASGEILDDPTGLGINPAGFTIHSAVHAARPDVECVLHAHTVAGVAVSCLDEGLLPLNQWAMQFHQRIGYHPYEGIALELAERDRLVAHLGPHMTLVLQQHGMLTCGTSVGDAFLRMRDLERSCQAQLAAQATGQILTRATPTLCEHVARQYDRWNASAKGIDLAWRAELRRLGISAPALAMTSSPASQEATCASPH
;
A
#
# COMPACT_ATOMS: atom_id res chain seq x y z
N MET A 1 -17.48 22.88 -45.82
CA MET A 1 -18.08 22.96 -44.47
C MET A 1 -17.13 22.23 -43.53
N SER A 2 -16.43 22.99 -42.69
CA SER A 2 -15.41 22.53 -41.76
C SER A 2 -16.03 21.69 -40.64
N ALA A 3 -15.57 20.47 -40.46
CA ALA A 3 -15.81 19.70 -39.26
C ALA A 3 -14.79 20.13 -38.19
N SER A 4 -15.25 20.89 -37.19
CA SER A 4 -14.53 21.09 -35.94
C SER A 4 -15.08 20.11 -34.92
N SER A 5 -14.41 18.98 -34.71
CA SER A 5 -14.63 18.12 -33.55
C SER A 5 -13.58 18.49 -32.49
N ASN A 6 -13.92 19.42 -31.62
CA ASN A 6 -13.12 19.73 -30.43
C ASN A 6 -13.74 18.95 -29.26
N SER A 7 -13.05 17.95 -28.74
CA SER A 7 -13.47 17.18 -27.56
C SER A 7 -12.57 17.52 -26.37
N PRO A 8 -12.99 18.36 -25.41
CA PRO A 8 -12.19 18.73 -24.23
C PRO A 8 -12.53 17.88 -22.98
N VAL A 9 -13.10 16.68 -23.13
CA VAL A 9 -13.68 15.92 -22.01
C VAL A 9 -12.61 15.15 -21.19
N SER A 10 -11.48 14.76 -21.78
CA SER A 10 -10.45 13.97 -21.07
C SER A 10 -9.72 14.77 -19.98
N GLY A 11 -9.36 16.03 -20.25
CA GLY A 11 -8.54 16.83 -19.34
C GLY A 11 -9.17 17.15 -17.98
N LYS A 12 -10.51 17.17 -17.88
CA LYS A 12 -11.19 17.41 -16.60
C LYS A 12 -11.25 16.16 -15.72
N ALA A 13 -11.54 15.01 -16.30
CA ALA A 13 -11.60 13.75 -15.57
C ALA A 13 -10.22 13.33 -15.04
N ASP A 14 -9.17 13.54 -15.84
CA ASP A 14 -7.79 13.28 -15.43
C ASP A 14 -7.36 14.19 -14.26
N ASN A 15 -7.76 15.47 -14.29
CA ASN A 15 -7.51 16.41 -13.19
C ASN A 15 -8.25 16.03 -11.90
N ASP A 16 -9.51 15.59 -12.01
CA ASP A 16 -10.29 15.15 -10.85
C ASP A 16 -9.68 13.88 -10.22
N GLN A 17 -9.20 12.93 -11.05
CA GLN A 17 -8.52 11.73 -10.60
C GLN A 17 -7.17 12.03 -9.96
N GLU A 18 -6.32 12.86 -10.58
CA GLU A 18 -5.03 13.26 -10.02
C GLU A 18 -5.21 13.95 -8.66
N SER A 19 -6.21 14.82 -8.51
CA SER A 19 -6.55 15.47 -7.24
C SER A 19 -6.89 14.46 -6.13
N ILE A 20 -7.66 13.40 -6.45
CA ILE A 20 -7.98 12.33 -5.51
C ILE A 20 -6.72 11.57 -5.10
N ILE A 21 -5.84 11.24 -6.06
CA ILE A 21 -4.61 10.48 -5.79
C ILE A 21 -3.65 11.32 -4.92
N ARG A 22 -3.46 12.61 -5.24
CA ARG A 22 -2.66 13.54 -4.41
C ARG A 22 -3.21 13.64 -2.99
N ARG A 23 -4.53 13.76 -2.83
CA ARG A 23 -5.20 13.77 -1.51
C ARG A 23 -4.90 12.51 -0.73
N ASP A 24 -5.12 11.35 -1.34
CA ASP A 24 -5.00 10.07 -0.67
C ASP A 24 -3.54 9.74 -0.36
N LEU A 25 -2.62 10.02 -1.27
CA LEU A 25 -1.18 9.84 -1.02
C LEU A 25 -0.71 10.72 0.13
N ALA A 26 -1.05 12.01 0.13
CA ALA A 26 -0.73 12.90 1.25
C ALA A 26 -1.42 12.49 2.56
N ALA A 27 -2.59 11.86 2.50
CA ALA A 27 -3.24 11.29 3.68
C ALA A 27 -2.49 10.05 4.19
N ALA A 28 -2.00 9.17 3.30
CA ALA A 28 -1.22 8.00 3.69
C ALA A 28 0.08 8.40 4.41
N TYR A 29 0.83 9.39 3.89
CA TYR A 29 1.99 9.94 4.59
C TYR A 29 1.64 10.42 6.01
N ARG A 30 0.59 11.24 6.14
CA ARG A 30 0.17 11.78 7.44
C ARG A 30 -0.37 10.71 8.40
N LEU A 31 -1.02 9.66 7.89
CA LEU A 31 -1.45 8.52 8.70
C LEU A 31 -0.26 7.68 9.15
N MET A 32 0.74 7.46 8.30
CA MET A 32 1.99 6.80 8.70
C MET A 32 2.67 7.55 9.85
N ALA A 33 2.77 8.88 9.77
CA ALA A 33 3.30 9.70 10.86
C ALA A 33 2.43 9.62 12.13
N LEU A 34 1.10 9.71 11.98
CA LEU A 34 0.17 9.61 13.11
C LEU A 34 0.24 8.24 13.82
N ASP A 35 0.50 7.18 13.07
CA ASP A 35 0.66 5.81 13.57
C ASP A 35 2.10 5.53 14.07
N GLY A 36 3.02 6.51 13.99
CA GLY A 36 4.42 6.37 14.41
C GLY A 36 5.23 5.42 13.54
N MET A 37 4.89 5.32 12.26
CA MET A 37 5.49 4.41 11.28
C MET A 37 6.41 5.11 10.27
N ASP A 38 6.72 6.40 10.48
CA ASP A 38 7.70 7.14 9.70
C ASP A 38 9.14 6.96 10.23
N ASP A 39 10.13 7.23 9.38
CA ASP A 39 11.55 7.18 9.72
C ASP A 39 12.26 8.41 9.18
N GLY A 40 12.16 9.53 9.91
CA GLY A 40 12.90 10.71 9.51
C GLY A 40 12.39 11.29 8.19
N ILE A 41 13.31 11.32 7.24
CA ILE A 41 13.10 11.71 5.84
C ILE A 41 13.47 10.55 4.90
N SER A 42 13.61 9.34 5.44
CA SER A 42 14.31 8.21 4.81
C SER A 42 13.41 7.27 4.03
N THR A 43 12.09 7.28 4.28
CA THR A 43 11.11 6.38 3.67
C THR A 43 10.19 7.10 2.68
N HIS A 44 9.48 6.33 1.85
CA HIS A 44 8.74 6.88 0.70
C HIS A 44 7.47 6.08 0.41
N ILE A 45 6.50 6.78 -0.18
CA ILE A 45 5.25 6.25 -0.71
C ILE A 45 5.06 6.84 -2.10
N SER A 46 4.92 6.00 -3.13
CA SER A 46 4.62 6.45 -4.48
C SER A 46 3.22 6.04 -4.92
N ALA A 47 2.58 6.89 -5.71
CA ALA A 47 1.33 6.55 -6.37
C ALA A 47 1.41 6.85 -7.86
N ARG A 48 0.85 5.94 -8.68
CA ARG A 48 0.76 6.11 -10.12
C ARG A 48 -0.29 7.14 -10.49
N LEU A 49 0.02 7.94 -11.50
CA LEU A 49 -0.89 8.83 -12.22
C LEU A 49 -1.08 8.34 -13.66
N PRO A 50 -2.15 8.79 -14.36
CA PRO A 50 -2.28 8.55 -15.78
C PRO A 50 -1.05 9.02 -16.58
N GLY A 51 -0.64 8.21 -17.56
CA GLY A 51 0.47 8.52 -18.48
C GLY A 51 1.88 8.18 -17.96
N GLU A 52 2.04 7.09 -17.20
CA GLU A 52 3.34 6.64 -16.63
C GLU A 52 4.06 7.70 -15.79
N ARG A 53 3.27 8.52 -15.10
CA ARG A 53 3.75 9.50 -14.12
C ARG A 53 3.53 8.96 -12.70
N PHE A 54 4.34 9.40 -11.76
CA PHE A 54 4.27 8.96 -10.36
C PHE A 54 4.39 10.16 -9.43
N LEU A 55 3.64 10.11 -8.33
CA LEU A 55 3.76 11.06 -7.22
C LEU A 55 4.64 10.46 -6.14
N ILE A 56 5.45 11.29 -5.48
CA ILE A 56 6.26 10.93 -4.31
C ILE A 56 6.50 12.19 -3.44
N ASN A 57 6.90 12.03 -2.18
CA ASN A 57 7.22 13.17 -1.33
C ASN A 57 8.46 13.92 -1.81
N ALA A 58 8.47 15.24 -1.58
CA ALA A 58 9.68 16.03 -1.70
C ALA A 58 10.71 15.61 -0.63
N LEU A 59 11.98 15.50 -1.03
CA LEU A 59 13.08 15.14 -0.13
C LEU A 59 13.24 16.21 0.96
N GLY A 60 13.34 15.76 2.21
CA GLY A 60 13.56 16.64 3.37
C GLY A 60 12.29 16.99 4.15
N LEU A 61 11.10 16.76 3.58
CA LEU A 61 9.85 16.87 4.32
C LEU A 61 9.67 15.68 5.26
N ARG A 62 9.22 15.95 6.49
CA ARG A 62 8.61 14.93 7.36
C ARG A 62 7.27 14.49 6.79
N PHE A 63 6.87 13.28 7.10
CA PHE A 63 5.60 12.70 6.63
C PHE A 63 4.37 13.53 7.05
N GLU A 64 4.42 14.18 8.21
CA GLU A 64 3.37 15.09 8.68
C GLU A 64 3.25 16.40 7.88
N GLU A 65 4.31 16.80 7.18
CA GLU A 65 4.38 18.03 6.38
C GLU A 65 3.88 17.82 4.94
N VAL A 66 3.71 16.57 4.51
CA VAL A 66 3.25 16.22 3.16
C VAL A 66 1.79 16.63 2.98
N ARG A 67 1.52 17.34 1.89
CA ARG A 67 0.23 17.87 1.47
C ARG A 67 -0.02 17.55 -0.01
N PRO A 68 -1.27 17.58 -0.47
CA PRO A 68 -1.57 17.30 -1.87
C PRO A 68 -0.83 18.23 -2.85
N ASP A 69 -0.57 19.47 -2.44
CA ASP A 69 0.02 20.55 -3.22
C ASP A 69 1.56 20.61 -3.17
N ASN A 70 2.22 19.78 -2.36
CA ASN A 70 3.68 19.74 -2.26
C ASN A 70 4.29 18.37 -2.65
N LEU A 71 3.48 17.48 -3.21
CA LEU A 71 3.95 16.22 -3.81
C LEU A 71 4.65 16.50 -5.14
N VAL A 72 5.77 15.80 -5.35
CA VAL A 72 6.58 15.88 -6.58
C VAL A 72 6.07 14.86 -7.58
N THR A 73 6.01 15.25 -8.85
CA THR A 73 5.65 14.38 -9.97
C THR A 73 6.91 14.00 -10.74
N VAL A 74 7.11 12.71 -10.97
CA VAL A 74 8.24 12.16 -11.74
C VAL A 74 7.75 11.22 -12.83
N ASP A 75 8.58 10.97 -13.83
CA ASP A 75 8.34 9.91 -14.82
C ASP A 75 8.84 8.53 -14.35
N ALA A 76 8.74 7.51 -15.22
CA ALA A 76 9.20 6.16 -14.92
C ALA A 76 10.73 6.03 -14.71
N SER A 77 11.52 7.00 -15.18
CA SER A 77 12.97 7.06 -14.99
C SER A 77 13.37 7.79 -13.70
N GLY A 78 12.44 8.52 -13.08
CA GLY A 78 12.68 9.38 -11.93
C GLY A 78 13.03 10.82 -12.30
N GLU A 79 12.88 11.20 -13.57
CA GLU A 79 13.01 12.60 -14.00
C GLU A 79 11.85 13.42 -13.43
N ILE A 80 12.17 14.58 -12.85
CA ILE A 80 11.18 15.48 -12.25
C ILE A 80 10.40 16.18 -13.36
N LEU A 81 9.09 15.96 -13.37
CA LEU A 81 8.15 16.61 -14.27
C LEU A 81 7.53 17.87 -13.65
N ASP A 82 7.28 17.84 -12.34
CA ASP A 82 6.75 18.95 -11.56
C ASP A 82 7.20 18.83 -10.09
N ASP A 83 7.82 19.89 -9.56
CA ASP A 83 8.26 19.99 -8.17
C ASP A 83 7.83 21.35 -7.59
N PRO A 84 6.68 21.40 -6.89
CA PRO A 84 6.19 22.63 -6.26
C PRO A 84 7.09 23.16 -5.12
N THR A 85 8.01 22.35 -4.62
CA THR A 85 8.87 22.68 -3.47
C THR A 85 10.27 23.13 -3.86
N GLY A 86 10.75 22.68 -5.03
CA GLY A 86 12.14 22.85 -5.48
C GLY A 86 13.16 22.00 -4.72
N LEU A 87 12.73 21.05 -3.88
CA LEU A 87 13.60 20.21 -3.05
C LEU A 87 14.02 18.90 -3.74
N GLY A 88 13.36 18.54 -4.84
CA GLY A 88 13.56 17.27 -5.54
C GLY A 88 13.07 16.05 -4.77
N ILE A 89 13.53 14.87 -5.19
CA ILE A 89 13.18 13.56 -4.60
C ILE A 89 14.42 12.83 -4.10
N ASN A 90 14.23 11.73 -3.36
CA ASN A 90 15.30 10.78 -3.07
C ASN A 90 15.45 9.81 -4.27
N PRO A 91 16.54 9.87 -5.07
CA PRO A 91 16.69 9.03 -6.26
C PRO A 91 16.86 7.54 -5.92
N ALA A 92 17.57 7.23 -4.83
CA ALA A 92 17.74 5.85 -4.37
C ALA A 92 16.39 5.27 -3.92
N GLY A 93 15.60 6.05 -3.17
CA GLY A 93 14.24 5.67 -2.77
C GLY A 93 13.35 5.36 -3.97
N PHE A 94 13.34 6.23 -4.98
CA PHE A 94 12.49 6.01 -6.16
C PHE A 94 12.95 4.85 -7.06
N THR A 95 14.20 4.40 -6.96
CA THR A 95 14.70 3.28 -7.77
C THR A 95 13.91 1.98 -7.51
N ILE A 96 13.59 1.69 -6.24
CA ILE A 96 12.78 0.52 -5.87
C ILE A 96 11.34 0.69 -6.38
N HIS A 97 10.75 1.86 -6.16
CA HIS A 97 9.37 2.14 -6.54
C HIS A 97 9.15 2.06 -8.06
N SER A 98 10.08 2.63 -8.84
CA SER A 98 10.03 2.59 -10.30
C SER A 98 10.21 1.17 -10.85
N ALA A 99 11.04 0.32 -10.22
CA ALA A 99 11.15 -1.09 -10.59
C ALA A 99 9.81 -1.83 -10.43
N VAL A 100 9.16 -1.65 -9.28
CA VAL A 100 7.85 -2.27 -9.01
C VAL A 100 6.79 -1.74 -9.98
N HIS A 101 6.66 -0.43 -10.12
CA HIS A 101 5.66 0.15 -11.03
C HIS A 101 5.89 -0.22 -12.50
N ALA A 102 7.15 -0.33 -12.96
CA ALA A 102 7.43 -0.75 -14.33
C ALA A 102 7.04 -2.21 -14.57
N ALA A 103 7.31 -3.10 -13.61
CA ALA A 103 7.02 -4.53 -13.75
C ALA A 103 5.57 -4.91 -13.44
N ARG A 104 4.85 -4.09 -12.67
CA ARG A 104 3.49 -4.37 -12.17
C ARG A 104 2.53 -3.22 -12.53
N PRO A 105 1.94 -3.25 -13.73
CA PRO A 105 0.93 -2.27 -14.14
C PRO A 105 -0.31 -2.25 -13.25
N ASP A 106 -0.60 -3.36 -12.57
CA ASP A 106 -1.70 -3.48 -11.60
C ASP A 106 -1.43 -2.80 -10.25
N VAL A 107 -0.17 -2.38 -10.01
CA VAL A 107 0.23 -1.68 -8.79
C VAL A 107 0.13 -0.17 -9.01
N GLU A 108 -0.82 0.42 -8.27
CA GLU A 108 -1.13 1.85 -8.27
C GLU A 108 -0.44 2.60 -7.12
N CYS A 109 -0.05 1.90 -6.04
CA CYS A 109 0.68 2.49 -4.92
C CYS A 109 1.75 1.53 -4.39
N VAL A 110 2.93 2.07 -4.08
CA VAL A 110 4.04 1.36 -3.41
C VAL A 110 4.40 2.13 -2.15
N LEU A 111 4.43 1.45 -1.02
CA LEU A 111 4.71 2.01 0.30
C LEU A 111 5.87 1.24 0.93
N HIS A 112 6.95 1.93 1.26
CA HIS A 112 8.10 1.38 1.94
C HIS A 112 8.28 2.02 3.33
N ALA A 113 8.56 1.20 4.34
CA ALA A 113 8.70 1.68 5.72
C ALA A 113 9.80 0.95 6.51
N HIS A 114 10.40 1.67 7.45
CA HIS A 114 11.42 1.20 8.41
C HIS A 114 10.87 1.18 9.84
N THR A 115 9.68 0.62 10.03
CA THR A 115 9.11 0.48 11.38
C THR A 115 9.98 -0.44 12.23
N VAL A 116 10.10 -0.16 13.52
CA VAL A 116 10.97 -0.94 14.42
C VAL A 116 10.61 -2.43 14.40
N ALA A 117 9.32 -2.76 14.45
CA ALA A 117 8.90 -4.16 14.43
C ALA A 117 9.08 -4.81 13.06
N GLY A 118 8.76 -4.08 11.98
CA GLY A 118 9.02 -4.52 10.61
C GLY A 118 10.50 -4.85 10.38
N VAL A 119 11.41 -3.93 10.72
CA VAL A 119 12.86 -4.15 10.63
C VAL A 119 13.28 -5.34 11.47
N ALA A 120 12.84 -5.44 12.73
CA ALA A 120 13.20 -6.55 13.60
C ALA A 120 12.76 -7.91 13.04
N VAL A 121 11.55 -8.03 12.50
CA VAL A 121 11.08 -9.27 11.84
C VAL A 121 11.85 -9.55 10.55
N SER A 122 12.23 -8.52 9.79
CA SER A 122 13.06 -8.67 8.57
C SER A 122 14.46 -9.22 8.85
N CYS A 123 14.93 -9.13 10.10
CA CYS A 123 16.21 -9.69 10.54
C CYS A 123 16.10 -11.16 10.97
N LEU A 124 14.89 -11.72 11.11
CA LEU A 124 14.68 -13.10 11.54
C LEU A 124 14.71 -14.06 10.35
N ASP A 125 15.36 -15.20 10.51
CA ASP A 125 15.46 -16.24 9.47
C ASP A 125 14.09 -16.75 9.02
N GLU A 126 13.16 -16.91 9.96
CA GLU A 126 11.80 -17.37 9.67
C GLU A 126 10.84 -16.25 9.18
N GLY A 127 11.28 -14.99 9.18
CA GLY A 127 10.46 -13.84 8.80
C GLY A 127 9.16 -13.74 9.61
N LEU A 128 8.04 -13.48 8.92
CA LEU A 128 6.72 -13.34 9.52
C LEU A 128 6.07 -14.70 9.78
N LEU A 129 5.79 -15.00 11.05
CA LEU A 129 5.17 -16.22 11.54
C LEU A 129 3.64 -16.10 11.59
N PRO A 130 2.89 -17.17 11.25
CA PRO A 130 1.42 -17.17 11.29
C PRO A 130 0.87 -17.40 12.71
N LEU A 131 1.10 -16.42 13.61
CA LEU A 131 0.76 -16.51 15.03
C LEU A 131 -0.61 -15.92 15.38
N ASN A 132 -1.17 -15.09 14.51
CA ASN A 132 -2.44 -14.40 14.73
C ASN A 132 -3.16 -14.16 13.40
N GLN A 133 -4.44 -13.77 13.46
CA GLN A 133 -5.28 -13.56 12.28
C GLN A 133 -4.67 -12.54 11.29
N TRP A 134 -4.05 -11.46 11.79
CA TRP A 134 -3.44 -10.44 10.93
C TRP A 134 -2.27 -11.01 10.14
N ALA A 135 -1.41 -11.80 10.78
CA ALA A 135 -0.27 -12.44 10.13
C ALA A 135 -0.71 -13.53 9.13
N MET A 136 -1.79 -14.26 9.43
CA MET A 136 -2.29 -15.33 8.56
C MET A 136 -2.73 -14.83 7.18
N GLN A 137 -3.14 -13.56 7.03
CA GLN A 137 -3.48 -12.99 5.72
C GLN A 137 -2.30 -13.00 4.73
N PHE A 138 -1.07 -13.05 5.25
CA PHE A 138 0.16 -13.02 4.48
C PHE A 138 0.72 -14.40 4.14
N HIS A 139 0.02 -15.48 4.53
CA HIS A 139 0.45 -16.84 4.26
C HIS A 139 0.62 -17.08 2.75
N GLN A 140 1.84 -17.45 2.34
CA GLN A 140 2.23 -17.62 0.93
C GLN A 140 1.91 -16.39 0.04
N ARG A 141 1.90 -15.20 0.64
CA ARG A 141 1.57 -13.90 0.01
C ARG A 141 2.63 -12.82 0.29
N ILE A 142 3.83 -13.24 0.66
CA ILE A 142 5.00 -12.39 0.94
C ILE A 142 6.17 -12.88 0.09
N GLY A 143 6.78 -11.96 -0.65
CA GLY A 143 8.13 -12.14 -1.20
C GLY A 143 9.21 -11.79 -0.17
N TYR A 144 10.40 -12.35 -0.33
CA TYR A 144 11.57 -12.03 0.49
C TYR A 144 12.73 -11.64 -0.41
N HIS A 145 13.35 -10.49 -0.13
CA HIS A 145 14.50 -10.00 -0.87
C HIS A 145 15.70 -9.83 0.07
N PRO A 146 16.82 -10.50 -0.21
CA PRO A 146 18.07 -10.32 0.54
C PRO A 146 18.57 -8.88 0.46
N TYR A 147 19.21 -8.40 1.53
CA TYR A 147 19.84 -7.08 1.55
C TYR A 147 21.07 -7.02 0.66
N GLU A 148 21.11 -6.04 -0.25
CA GLU A 148 22.23 -5.84 -1.18
C GLU A 148 22.98 -4.50 -0.95
N GLY A 149 22.58 -3.72 0.06
CA GLY A 149 23.15 -2.41 0.38
C GLY A 149 22.15 -1.27 0.13
N ILE A 150 22.66 -0.04 -0.06
CA ILE A 150 21.82 1.11 -0.39
C ILE A 150 21.51 1.03 -1.90
N ALA A 151 20.23 0.84 -2.24
CA ALA A 151 19.75 0.56 -3.58
C ALA A 151 20.12 1.63 -4.62
N LEU A 152 21.25 1.42 -5.30
CA LEU A 152 21.74 2.24 -6.42
C LEU A 152 22.06 1.41 -7.66
N GLU A 153 22.04 0.07 -7.55
CA GLU A 153 22.40 -0.81 -8.65
C GLU A 153 21.17 -1.24 -9.44
N LEU A 154 21.15 -0.92 -10.74
CA LEU A 154 20.04 -1.30 -11.63
C LEU A 154 19.80 -2.82 -11.68
N ALA A 155 20.84 -3.63 -11.45
CA ALA A 155 20.72 -5.09 -11.44
C ALA A 155 19.89 -5.63 -10.25
N GLU A 156 19.77 -4.88 -9.16
CA GLU A 156 18.94 -5.23 -8.00
C GLU A 156 17.45 -5.19 -8.37
N ARG A 157 17.04 -4.29 -9.28
CA ARG A 157 15.64 -4.09 -9.69
C ARG A 157 14.99 -5.37 -10.21
N ASP A 158 15.69 -6.10 -11.07
CA ASP A 158 15.18 -7.35 -11.67
C ASP A 158 14.98 -8.43 -10.60
N ARG A 159 15.92 -8.54 -9.65
CA ARG A 159 15.82 -9.48 -8.53
C ARG A 159 14.70 -9.09 -7.57
N LEU A 160 14.58 -7.81 -7.23
CA LEU A 160 13.52 -7.30 -6.37
C LEU A 160 12.13 -7.60 -6.94
N VAL A 161 11.94 -7.35 -8.24
CA VAL A 161 10.69 -7.69 -8.95
C VAL A 161 10.44 -9.19 -8.95
N ALA A 162 11.47 -10.00 -9.22
CA ALA A 162 11.34 -11.46 -9.21
C ALA A 162 10.97 -12.00 -7.82
N HIS A 163 11.56 -11.45 -6.75
CA HIS A 163 11.25 -11.81 -5.37
C HIS A 163 9.86 -11.35 -4.93
N LEU A 164 9.40 -10.17 -5.39
CA LEU A 164 8.02 -9.73 -5.18
C LEU A 164 7.05 -10.67 -5.89
N GLY A 165 7.37 -11.08 -7.11
CA GLY A 165 6.57 -12.00 -7.91
C GLY A 165 5.10 -11.53 -8.04
N PRO A 166 4.11 -12.41 -7.78
CA PRO A 166 2.70 -12.04 -7.84
C PRO A 166 2.20 -11.38 -6.54
N HIS A 167 3.04 -11.25 -5.52
CA HIS A 167 2.63 -10.77 -4.21
C HIS A 167 2.45 -9.25 -4.20
N MET A 168 1.79 -8.77 -3.14
CA MET A 168 1.62 -7.35 -2.83
C MET A 168 2.40 -6.93 -1.57
N THR A 169 3.26 -7.82 -1.06
CA THR A 169 4.07 -7.59 0.14
C THR A 169 5.44 -8.18 -0.08
N LEU A 170 6.47 -7.44 0.28
CA LEU A 170 7.87 -7.84 0.22
C LEU A 170 8.55 -7.49 1.54
N VAL A 171 9.22 -8.49 2.13
CA VAL A 171 10.15 -8.27 3.24
C VAL A 171 11.51 -8.00 2.62
N LEU A 172 12.04 -6.79 2.87
CA LEU A 172 13.42 -6.43 2.54
C LEU A 172 14.26 -6.86 3.75
N GLN A 173 14.96 -7.99 3.65
CA GLN A 173 15.69 -8.56 4.77
C GLN A 173 16.69 -7.54 5.33
N GLN A 174 16.82 -7.48 6.65
CA GLN A 174 17.66 -6.50 7.37
C GLN A 174 17.41 -5.01 7.07
N HIS A 175 16.30 -4.66 6.39
CA HIS A 175 16.06 -3.30 5.92
C HIS A 175 14.67 -2.79 6.30
N GLY A 176 13.61 -3.56 6.02
CA GLY A 176 12.25 -3.11 6.33
C GLY A 176 11.19 -3.82 5.50
N MET A 177 10.09 -3.11 5.30
CA MET A 177 8.89 -3.65 4.66
C MET A 177 8.52 -2.85 3.43
N LEU A 178 7.97 -3.53 2.42
CA LEU A 178 7.38 -2.91 1.25
C LEU A 178 6.02 -3.54 0.97
N THR A 179 5.01 -2.69 0.77
CA THR A 179 3.66 -3.12 0.40
C THR A 179 3.20 -2.41 -0.86
N CYS A 180 2.55 -3.16 -1.73
CA CYS A 180 1.89 -2.67 -2.92
C CYS A 180 0.37 -2.63 -2.72
N GLY A 181 -0.31 -1.85 -3.54
CA GLY A 181 -1.77 -1.86 -3.58
C GLY A 181 -2.31 -1.40 -4.93
N THR A 182 -3.55 -1.81 -5.20
CA THR A 182 -4.33 -1.33 -6.35
C THR A 182 -4.94 0.07 -6.10
N SER A 183 -4.70 0.62 -4.91
CA SER A 183 -4.98 2.00 -4.52
C SER A 183 -4.06 2.39 -3.37
N VAL A 184 -3.98 3.68 -3.05
CA VAL A 184 -3.24 4.17 -1.88
C VAL A 184 -3.76 3.56 -0.58
N GLY A 185 -5.08 3.47 -0.42
CA GLY A 185 -5.71 2.89 0.77
C GLY A 185 -5.38 1.41 0.96
N ASP A 186 -5.34 0.61 -0.12
CA ASP A 186 -4.94 -0.80 -0.09
C ASP A 186 -3.49 -0.95 0.42
N ALA A 187 -2.55 -0.22 -0.17
CA ALA A 187 -1.15 -0.25 0.25
C ALA A 187 -0.98 0.17 1.71
N PHE A 188 -1.63 1.25 2.15
CA PHE A 188 -1.57 1.72 3.54
C PHE A 188 -2.14 0.71 4.53
N LEU A 189 -3.36 0.20 4.29
CA LEU A 189 -4.01 -0.75 5.18
C LEU A 189 -3.20 -2.05 5.29
N ARG A 190 -2.59 -2.49 4.18
CA ARG A 190 -1.68 -3.64 4.14
C ARG A 190 -0.42 -3.39 4.96
N MET A 191 0.21 -2.22 4.84
CA MET A 191 1.39 -1.87 5.65
C MET A 191 1.06 -1.85 7.14
N ARG A 192 -0.06 -1.22 7.52
CA ARG A 192 -0.50 -1.19 8.92
C ARG A 192 -0.76 -2.58 9.47
N ASP A 193 -1.40 -3.43 8.68
CA ASP A 193 -1.68 -4.82 9.04
C ASP A 193 -0.40 -5.67 9.17
N LEU A 194 0.59 -5.41 8.32
CA LEU A 194 1.91 -6.03 8.36
C LEU A 194 2.69 -5.60 9.61
N GLU A 195 2.73 -4.29 9.90
CA GLU A 195 3.42 -3.74 11.06
C GLU A 195 2.83 -4.30 12.37
N ARG A 196 1.50 -4.26 12.55
CA ARG A 196 0.89 -4.83 13.75
C ARG A 196 1.11 -6.34 13.87
N SER A 197 1.23 -7.05 12.75
CA SER A 197 1.57 -8.49 12.76
C SER A 197 2.99 -8.70 13.27
N CYS A 198 3.94 -7.85 12.85
CA CYS A 198 5.32 -7.86 13.33
C CYS A 198 5.39 -7.52 14.82
N GLN A 199 4.70 -6.46 15.26
CA GLN A 199 4.62 -6.08 16.67
C GLN A 199 4.08 -7.22 17.54
N ALA A 200 2.98 -7.84 17.13
CA ALA A 200 2.38 -8.95 17.84
C ALA A 200 3.30 -10.18 17.90
N GLN A 201 4.03 -10.47 16.82
CA GLN A 201 5.01 -11.56 16.81
C GLN A 201 6.15 -11.32 17.80
N LEU A 202 6.75 -10.12 17.79
CA LEU A 202 7.85 -9.78 18.71
C LEU A 202 7.36 -9.78 20.16
N ALA A 203 6.16 -9.26 20.42
CA ALA A 203 5.56 -9.30 21.74
C ALA A 203 5.33 -10.73 22.23
N ALA A 204 4.84 -11.63 21.36
CA ALA A 204 4.65 -13.04 21.68
C ALA A 204 6.01 -13.74 21.94
N GLN A 205 7.01 -13.50 21.10
CA GLN A 205 8.37 -14.04 21.27
C GLN A 205 9.03 -13.58 22.57
N ALA A 206 8.84 -12.31 22.96
CA ALA A 206 9.40 -11.74 24.17
C ALA A 206 8.89 -12.39 25.46
N THR A 207 7.76 -13.11 25.43
CA THR A 207 7.25 -13.87 26.58
C THR A 207 8.11 -15.09 26.94
N GLY A 208 8.95 -15.56 26.01
CA GLY A 208 9.73 -16.79 26.15
C GLY A 208 8.90 -18.08 26.18
N GLN A 209 7.59 -17.99 25.93
CA GLN A 209 6.71 -19.17 25.88
C GLN A 209 6.81 -19.88 24.53
N ILE A 210 6.41 -21.15 24.51
CA ILE A 210 6.26 -21.91 23.27
C ILE A 210 5.13 -21.28 22.44
N LEU A 211 5.43 -20.93 21.19
CA LEU A 211 4.49 -20.28 20.30
C LEU A 211 3.63 -21.30 19.55
N THR A 212 2.31 -21.09 19.57
CA THR A 212 1.37 -21.86 18.76
C THR A 212 1.31 -21.29 17.34
N ARG A 213 1.62 -22.12 16.34
CA ARG A 213 1.49 -21.77 14.92
C ARG A 213 0.20 -22.34 14.35
N ALA A 214 -0.49 -21.55 13.52
CA ALA A 214 -1.62 -22.07 12.77
C ALA A 214 -1.18 -23.09 11.72
N THR A 215 -2.08 -24.04 11.41
CA THR A 215 -1.84 -25.02 10.35
C THR A 215 -1.88 -24.33 8.98
N PRO A 216 -1.14 -24.81 7.96
CA PRO A 216 -1.19 -24.24 6.62
C PRO A 216 -2.61 -24.14 6.05
N THR A 217 -3.48 -25.12 6.34
CA THR A 217 -4.89 -25.09 5.93
C THR A 217 -5.66 -23.95 6.55
N LEU A 218 -5.47 -23.68 7.85
CA LEU A 218 -6.12 -22.55 8.52
C LEU A 218 -5.58 -21.22 7.99
N CYS A 219 -4.26 -21.12 7.81
CA CYS A 219 -3.62 -19.93 7.26
C CYS A 219 -4.18 -19.58 5.88
N GLU A 220 -4.23 -20.56 4.96
CA GLU A 220 -4.79 -20.36 3.61
C GLU A 220 -6.28 -20.02 3.65
N HIS A 221 -7.06 -20.62 4.57
CA HIS A 221 -8.46 -20.27 4.75
C HIS A 221 -8.64 -18.78 5.13
N VAL A 222 -7.89 -18.32 6.13
CA VAL A 222 -7.93 -16.93 6.60
C VAL A 222 -7.45 -15.98 5.51
N ALA A 223 -6.35 -16.30 4.82
CA ALA A 223 -5.85 -15.50 3.73
C ALA A 223 -6.89 -15.29 2.61
N ARG A 224 -7.62 -16.35 2.22
CA ARG A 224 -8.76 -16.22 1.28
C ARG A 224 -9.94 -15.40 1.81
N GLN A 225 -10.14 -15.35 3.12
CA GLN A 225 -11.16 -14.46 3.72
C GLN A 225 -10.74 -12.99 3.54
N TYR A 226 -9.47 -12.66 3.79
CA TYR A 226 -8.92 -11.33 3.52
C TYR A 226 -8.98 -10.98 2.02
N ASP A 227 -8.62 -11.89 1.13
CA ASP A 227 -8.70 -11.67 -0.32
C ASP A 227 -10.13 -11.30 -0.75
N ARG A 228 -11.13 -12.06 -0.26
CA ARG A 228 -12.56 -11.78 -0.54
C ARG A 228 -13.05 -10.48 0.07
N TRP A 229 -12.61 -10.16 1.29
CA TRP A 229 -12.94 -8.89 1.93
C TRP A 229 -12.40 -7.72 1.13
N ASN A 230 -11.11 -7.76 0.77
CA ASN A 230 -10.43 -6.70 0.03
C ASN A 230 -11.02 -6.49 -1.36
N ALA A 231 -11.44 -7.56 -2.05
CA ALA A 231 -12.13 -7.49 -3.33
C ALA A 231 -13.58 -6.99 -3.25
N SER A 232 -14.16 -6.86 -2.05
CA SER A 232 -15.54 -6.42 -1.89
C SER A 232 -15.66 -4.89 -1.90
N ALA A 233 -16.80 -4.37 -2.36
CA ALA A 233 -17.11 -2.93 -2.32
C ALA A 233 -17.12 -2.33 -0.89
N LYS A 234 -17.15 -3.17 0.14
CA LYS A 234 -17.14 -2.79 1.56
C LYS A 234 -15.79 -2.98 2.24
N GLY A 235 -14.78 -3.49 1.53
CA GLY A 235 -13.50 -3.86 2.11
C GLY A 235 -12.56 -2.67 2.28
N ILE A 236 -11.68 -2.49 1.30
CA ILE A 236 -10.64 -1.46 1.32
C ILE A 236 -11.24 -0.05 1.34
N ASP A 237 -12.24 0.24 0.51
CA ASP A 237 -12.83 1.59 0.42
C ASP A 237 -13.42 2.02 1.76
N LEU A 238 -14.24 1.19 2.41
CA LEU A 238 -14.84 1.53 3.70
C LEU A 238 -13.79 1.73 4.79
N ALA A 239 -12.78 0.86 4.84
CA ALA A 239 -11.68 0.96 5.80
C ALA A 239 -10.85 2.24 5.55
N TRP A 240 -10.49 2.52 4.30
CA TRP A 240 -9.71 3.70 3.94
C TRP A 240 -10.46 5.01 4.26
N ARG A 241 -11.76 5.06 3.97
CA ARG A 241 -12.61 6.21 4.37
C ARG A 241 -12.64 6.41 5.89
N ALA A 242 -12.52 5.35 6.68
CA ALA A 242 -12.41 5.47 8.13
C ALA A 242 -11.07 6.09 8.55
N GLU A 243 -9.98 5.73 7.88
CA GLU A 243 -8.67 6.35 8.10
C GLU A 243 -8.66 7.83 7.71
N LEU A 244 -9.26 8.19 6.57
CA LEU A 244 -9.39 9.60 6.16
C LEU A 244 -10.10 10.45 7.23
N ARG A 245 -11.10 9.91 7.93
CA ARG A 245 -11.78 10.62 9.02
C ARG A 245 -10.89 10.88 10.23
N ARG A 246 -9.85 10.06 10.48
CA ARG A 246 -8.86 10.34 11.53
C ARG A 246 -8.08 11.63 11.27
N LEU A 247 -7.93 12.01 10.00
CA LEU A 247 -7.32 13.27 9.56
C LEU A 247 -8.36 14.40 9.36
N GLY A 248 -9.64 14.18 9.70
CA GLY A 248 -10.71 15.15 9.44
C GLY A 248 -11.07 15.31 7.96
N ILE A 249 -10.65 14.41 7.09
CA ILE A 249 -10.95 14.45 5.65
C ILE A 249 -12.32 13.81 5.44
N SER A 250 -13.27 14.61 4.93
CA SER A 250 -14.60 14.13 4.56
C SER A 250 -14.52 13.13 3.40
N ALA A 251 -14.88 11.88 3.68
CA ALA A 251 -15.18 10.90 2.65
C ALA A 251 -16.71 10.78 2.51
N PRO A 252 -17.29 10.89 1.30
CA PRO A 252 -18.75 10.78 1.13
C PRO A 252 -19.27 9.46 1.71
N ALA A 253 -20.49 9.48 2.27
CA ALA A 253 -21.13 8.28 2.79
C ALA A 253 -21.31 7.24 1.66
N LEU A 254 -21.27 5.95 2.00
CA LEU A 254 -21.72 4.91 1.08
C LEU A 254 -23.18 5.23 0.71
N ALA A 255 -23.48 5.40 -0.57
CA ALA A 255 -24.85 5.22 -1.02
C ALA A 255 -25.22 3.80 -0.59
N MET A 256 -26.19 3.67 0.31
CA MET A 256 -26.74 2.39 0.71
C MET A 256 -27.42 1.80 -0.53
N THR A 257 -26.66 1.11 -1.38
CA THR A 257 -27.23 0.33 -2.46
C THR A 257 -27.93 -0.83 -1.80
N SER A 258 -29.27 -0.76 -1.78
CA SER A 258 -30.11 -1.88 -1.40
C SER A 258 -29.74 -3.08 -2.26
N SER A 259 -29.18 -4.12 -1.64
CA SER A 259 -28.94 -5.39 -2.31
C SER A 259 -30.27 -5.97 -2.78
N PRO A 260 -30.45 -6.30 -4.08
CA PRO A 260 -31.65 -7.01 -4.52
C PRO A 260 -31.44 -8.50 -4.26
N ALA A 261 -31.67 -8.96 -3.02
CA ALA A 261 -31.76 -10.40 -2.72
C ALA A 261 -32.44 -10.64 -1.38
N SER A 262 -33.78 -10.63 -1.39
CA SER A 262 -34.64 -11.48 -0.53
C SER A 262 -36.11 -11.22 -0.88
N GLN A 263 -36.47 -11.53 -2.13
CA GLN A 263 -37.85 -11.89 -2.44
C GLN A 263 -37.93 -13.42 -2.46
N GLU A 264 -38.83 -13.92 -1.62
CA GLU A 264 -39.46 -15.25 -1.67
C GLU A 264 -38.65 -16.46 -1.22
N ALA A 265 -38.67 -16.70 0.10
CA ALA A 265 -38.92 -18.03 0.64
C ALA A 265 -40.05 -17.92 1.67
N THR A 266 -41.27 -17.64 1.20
CA THR A 266 -42.47 -17.79 2.01
C THR A 266 -42.73 -19.28 2.25
N CYS A 267 -42.69 -19.61 3.53
CA CYS A 267 -43.14 -20.84 4.15
C CYS A 267 -44.43 -21.39 3.52
N ALA A 268 -44.39 -22.62 3.03
CA ALA A 268 -45.58 -23.44 2.81
C ALA A 268 -45.26 -24.90 3.13
N SER A 269 -45.56 -25.31 4.36
CA SER A 269 -45.99 -26.66 4.72
C SER A 269 -47.21 -26.44 5.61
N PRO A 270 -48.32 -27.17 5.40
CA PRO A 270 -48.36 -28.55 5.87
C PRO A 270 -49.14 -29.52 4.96
N HIS A 271 -48.65 -30.75 4.83
CA HIS A 271 -49.33 -32.01 5.21
C HIS A 271 -48.43 -33.21 4.90
#